data_AF-A0A2N6KB27-F1
#
_entry.id   AF-A0A2N6KB27-F1
#
_cell.length_a   1.000
_cell.length_b   1.000
_cell.length_c   1.000
_cell.angle_alpha   90.00
_cell.angle_beta   90.00
_cell.angle_gamma   90.00
#
_symmetry.space_group_name_H-M   'P 1'
#
loop_
_entity.id
_entity.type
_entity.pdbx_description
1 polymer ?
#
loop_
_entity_poly.entity_id
_entity_poly.type
_entity_poly.pdbx_seq_one_letter_code
_entity_poly.pdbx_strand_id
1 'polypeptide(L)' 'AYTEKLDEKQRSLLELKQQGQTDEKIAKTLGLSMAQLQKRWFKILEQAWEIRNSLVSGSSASTHE' A
#
# COMPACT_ATOMS: atom_id res chain seq x y z
N ALA A 1 2.26 -13.08 4.25
CA ALA A 1 2.61 -12.26 3.07
C ALA A 1 1.98 -10.86 3.20
N TYR A 2 2.68 -9.79 2.85
CA TYR A 2 2.23 -8.39 2.98
C TYR A 2 0.82 -8.13 2.41
N THR A 3 0.47 -8.83 1.33
CA THR A 3 -0.85 -8.77 0.67
C THR A 3 -2.01 -9.36 1.46
N GLU A 4 -1.75 -10.10 2.55
CA GLU A 4 -2.80 -10.70 3.41
C GLU A 4 -3.31 -9.73 4.49
N LYS A 5 -2.57 -8.65 4.76
CA LYS A 5 -3.00 -7.58 5.68
C LYS A 5 -3.72 -6.44 4.97
N LEU A 6 -3.77 -6.46 3.64
CA LEU A 6 -4.45 -5.47 2.83
C LEU A 6 -5.93 -5.86 2.71
N ASP A 7 -6.80 -4.92 3.04
CA ASP A 7 -8.24 -5.03 2.85
C ASP A 7 -8.54 -5.27 1.37
N GLU A 8 -9.61 -6.01 1.04
CA GLU A 8 -9.94 -6.33 -0.37
C GLU A 8 -10.02 -5.07 -1.23
N LYS A 9 -10.49 -3.95 -0.66
CA LYS A 9 -10.52 -2.64 -1.33
C LYS A 9 -9.12 -2.08 -1.64
N GLN A 10 -8.12 -2.32 -0.79
CA GLN A 10 -6.74 -1.89 -1.03
C GLN A 10 -6.07 -2.74 -2.11
N ARG A 11 -6.40 -4.04 -2.18
CA ARG A 11 -5.90 -4.93 -3.23
C ARG A 11 -6.44 -4.53 -4.60
N SER A 12 -7.75 -4.30 -4.69
CA SER A 12 -8.39 -3.78 -5.90
C SER A 12 -7.84 -2.41 -6.31
N LEU A 13 -7.60 -1.51 -5.35
CA LEU A 13 -6.95 -0.22 -5.60
C LEU A 13 -5.56 -0.38 -6.22
N LEU A 14 -4.75 -1.29 -5.68
CA LEU A 14 -3.39 -1.56 -6.16
C LEU A 14 -3.39 -2.12 -7.59
N GLU A 15 -4.27 -3.07 -7.88
CA GLU A 15 -4.43 -3.63 -9.22
C GLU A 15 -4.88 -2.57 -10.23
N LEU A 16 -5.87 -1.76 -9.87
CA LEU A 16 -6.37 -0.70 -10.74
C LEU A 16 -5.31 0.38 -11.02
N LYS A 17 -4.48 0.74 -10.03
CA LYS A 17 -3.34 1.66 -10.23
C LYS A 17 -2.26 1.04 -11.12
N GLN A 18 -1.97 -0.25 -10.96
CA GLN A 18 -1.02 -0.96 -11.83
C GLN A 18 -1.51 -1.06 -13.28
N GLN A 19 -2.82 -1.16 -13.49
CA GLN A 19 -3.44 -1.13 -14.82
C GLN A 19 -3.41 0.26 -15.47
N GLY A 20 -2.91 1.29 -14.78
CA GLY A 20 -2.87 2.67 -15.29
C GLY A 20 -4.23 3.38 -15.26
N GLN A 21 -5.19 2.89 -14.46
CA GLN A 21 -6.48 3.56 -14.33
C GLN A 21 -6.33 4.88 -13.55
N THR A 22 -7.08 5.89 -13.97
CA THR A 22 -7.12 7.20 -13.31
C THR A 22 -7.74 7.08 -11.94
N ASP A 23 -7.19 7.82 -10.99
CA ASP A 23 -7.64 7.86 -9.59
C ASP A 23 -9.17 8.10 -9.48
N GLU A 24 -9.77 8.90 -10.36
CA GLU A 24 -11.23 9.17 -10.40
C GLU A 24 -12.05 7.90 -10.65
N LYS A 25 -11.58 7.09 -11.60
CA LYS A 25 -12.26 5.86 -12.01
C LYS A 25 -12.15 4.82 -10.89
N ILE A 26 -10.98 4.73 -10.27
CA ILE A 26 -10.74 3.86 -9.11
C ILE A 26 -11.60 4.28 -7.91
N ALA A 27 -11.68 5.59 -7.65
CA ALA A 27 -12.49 6.17 -6.59
C ALA A 27 -13.98 5.84 -6.78
N LYS A 28 -14.50 6.02 -8.00
CA LYS A 28 -15.87 5.60 -8.35
C LYS A 28 -16.09 4.10 -8.20
N THR A 29 -15.18 3.26 -8.70
CA THR A 29 -15.29 1.81 -8.62
C THR A 29 -15.30 1.31 -7.17
N LEU A 30 -14.52 1.93 -6.28
CA LEU A 30 -14.43 1.54 -4.87
C LEU A 30 -15.44 2.25 -3.97
N GLY A 31 -16.22 3.20 -4.51
CA GLY A 31 -17.13 4.05 -3.74
C GLY A 31 -16.41 4.94 -2.72
N LEU A 32 -15.20 5.39 -3.07
CA LEU A 32 -14.35 6.23 -2.23
C LEU A 32 -14.28 7.66 -2.81
N SER A 33 -14.09 8.64 -1.94
CA SER A 33 -13.72 9.99 -2.39
C SER A 33 -12.24 10.05 -2.80
N MET A 34 -11.91 10.96 -3.72
CA MET A 34 -10.52 11.29 -4.12
C MET A 34 -9.55 11.39 -2.95
N ALA A 35 -9.91 12.14 -1.90
CA ALA A 35 -9.08 12.31 -0.72
C ALA A 35 -8.84 10.99 0.06
N GLN A 36 -9.87 10.13 0.13
CA GLN A 36 -9.75 8.83 0.81
C GLN A 36 -8.90 7.86 -0.02
N LEU A 37 -9.05 7.90 -1.34
CA LEU A 37 -8.25 7.14 -2.28
C LEU A 37 -6.77 7.51 -2.15
N GLN A 38 -6.43 8.80 -2.22
CA GLN A 38 -5.06 9.28 -2.07
C GLN A 38 -4.47 8.91 -0.70
N LYS A 39 -5.22 9.07 0.40
CA LYS A 39 -4.76 8.64 1.74
C LYS A 39 -4.45 7.15 1.80
N ARG A 40 -5.31 6.31 1.22
CA ARG A 40 -5.12 4.86 1.18
C ARG A 40 -3.93 4.49 0.30
N TRP A 41 -3.76 5.16 -0.83
CA TRP A 41 -2.62 4.96 -1.73
C TRP A 41 -1.30 5.33 -1.05
N PHE A 42 -1.24 6.47 -0.35
CA PHE A 42 -0.09 6.86 0.45
C PHE A 42 0.26 5.83 1.51
N LYS A 43 -0.73 5.32 2.26
CA LYS A 43 -0.49 4.25 3.24
C LYS A 43 0.12 3.00 2.63
N ILE A 44 -0.32 2.61 1.44
CA ILE A 44 0.23 1.43 0.74
C ILE A 44 1.67 1.68 0.31
N LEU A 45 1.99 2.89 -0.17
CA LEU A 45 3.35 3.30 -0.52
C LEU A 45 4.25 3.36 0.72
N GLU A 46 3.78 3.96 1.80
CA GLU A 46 4.48 4.03 3.09
C GLU A 46 4.77 2.63 3.61
N GLN A 47 3.77 1.74 3.64
CA GLN A 47 3.98 0.37 4.09
C GLN A 47 4.91 -0.43 3.15
N ALA A 48 4.83 -0.23 1.83
CA ALA A 48 5.74 -0.88 0.88
C ALA A 48 7.19 -0.36 1.04
N TRP A 49 7.34 0.93 1.31
CA TRP A 49 8.62 1.55 1.61
C TRP A 49 9.15 1.08 2.98
N GLU A 50 8.33 1.08 4.02
CA GLU A 50 8.66 0.59 5.35
C GLU A 50 9.04 -0.87 5.32
N ILE A 51 8.42 -1.72 4.50
CA ILE A 51 8.86 -3.12 4.37
C ILE A 51 10.20 -3.19 3.66
N ARG A 52 10.37 -2.46 2.56
CA ARG A 52 11.67 -2.42 1.85
C ARG A 52 12.78 -1.87 2.76
N ASN A 53 12.48 -0.87 3.58
CA ASN A 53 13.41 -0.21 4.48
C ASN A 53 13.61 -1.00 5.78
N SER A 54 12.57 -1.59 6.36
CA SER A 54 12.66 -2.53 7.49
C SER A 54 13.50 -3.75 7.13
N LEU A 55 13.36 -4.27 5.90
CA LEU A 55 14.24 -5.32 5.38
C LEU A 55 15.70 -4.83 5.20
N VAL A 56 15.92 -3.56 4.85
CA VAL A 56 17.28 -2.97 4.74
C VAL A 56 17.88 -2.58 6.09
N SER A 57 17.06 -2.34 7.10
CA SER A 57 17.46 -1.96 8.46
C SER A 57 17.47 -3.16 9.44
N GLY A 58 17.01 -4.33 9.01
CA GLY A 58 16.99 -5.59 9.76
C GLY A 58 18.29 -6.39 9.71
N SER A 59 19.45 -5.74 9.64
CA SER A 59 20.77 -6.38 9.77
C SER A 59 21.74 -5.52 10.57
N SER A 60 21.33 -5.05 11.76
CA SER A 60 22.25 -4.61 12.84
C SER A 60 21.49 -4.34 14.14
N ALA A 61 20.70 -5.29 14.63
CA ALA A 61 20.18 -5.24 16.01
C ALA A 61 19.79 -6.63 16.51
N SER A 62 20.72 -7.58 16.43
CA SER A 62 20.64 -8.84 17.19
C SER A 62 22.05 -9.36 17.44
N THR A 63 22.89 -8.54 18.10
CA THR A 63 23.90 -9.10 18.99
C THR A 63 23.20 -9.29 20.32
N HIS A 64 22.73 -10.52 20.50
CA HIS A 64 22.37 -11.09 21.79
C HIS A 64 23.65 -11.13 22.64
N GLU A 65 23.68 -10.40 23.76
CA GLU A 65 24.53 -10.68 24.92
C GLU A 65 23.69 -10.53 26.20
#